data_AF-A0A2V6FRP7-F1
#
_entry.id   AF-A0A2V6FRP7-F1
#
_cell.length_a   1.000
_cell.length_b   1.000
_cell.length_c   1.000
_cell.angle_alpha   90.00
_cell.angle_beta   90.00
_cell.angle_gamma   90.00
#
_symmetry.space_group_name_H-M   'P 1'
#
loop_
_entity.id
_entity.type
_entity.pdbx_description
1 polymer ?
#
loop_
_entity_poly.entity_id
_entity_poly.type
_entity_poly.pdbx_seq_one_letter_code
_entity_poly.pdbx_strand_id
1 'polypeptide(L)'
;MNPNSRSRCVLVCTGFVGLFSIFSFRLIYLQAIKHDEYAGLAAEKHVNKQPIYAERGMILDANNKVLAHNVPMETVVADATRFNNRQTIVALVSHELRIPSGELAEKLDGERRYIVIKREVPAATANALRQKLRAGNLRGIDFEPDAKRIYPNGSMLCHVIGFTDFEHHGIQGVEASMEEYLHGQDGYRFVEHNRAGEEIVPYRGQERAPRHGYQIRLTVDLGLQNIVENEIDAAMQQYSPQKATIILMRPQTGEILAMANRPHFDLNLRSEARPEQMKNRAIIDMMEPGSTFKIVAAAAALNERKVHPDSS
;
A
#
# COMPACT_ATOMS: atom_id res chain seq x y z
N MET A 1 -67.06 44.35 31.92
CA MET A 1 -65.80 43.80 31.40
C MET A 1 -64.65 44.39 32.20
N ASN A 2 -64.00 43.60 33.06
CA ASN A 2 -62.99 44.11 33.99
C ASN A 2 -61.73 44.61 33.23
N PRO A 3 -61.31 45.87 33.41
CA PRO A 3 -60.18 46.48 32.69
C PRO A 3 -58.83 45.78 32.98
N ASN A 4 -58.74 45.04 34.08
CA ASN A 4 -57.56 44.26 34.46
C ASN A 4 -57.32 43.00 33.61
N SER A 5 -58.31 42.52 32.85
CA SER A 5 -58.13 41.35 31.96
C SER A 5 -57.48 41.73 30.63
N ARG A 6 -57.86 42.88 30.04
CA ARG A 6 -57.30 43.41 28.79
C ARG A 6 -55.85 43.85 28.95
N SER A 7 -55.50 44.52 30.06
CA SER A 7 -54.11 44.94 30.31
C SER A 7 -53.17 43.74 30.52
N ARG A 8 -53.64 42.70 31.23
CA ARG A 8 -52.89 41.43 31.38
C ARG A 8 -52.71 40.70 30.05
N CYS A 9 -53.75 40.66 29.22
CA CYS A 9 -53.69 40.03 27.89
C CYS A 9 -52.73 40.77 26.95
N VAL A 10 -52.79 42.11 26.93
CA VAL A 10 -51.83 42.93 26.18
C VAL A 10 -50.41 42.67 26.65
N LEU A 11 -50.14 42.68 27.96
CA LEU A 11 -48.79 42.48 28.50
C LEU A 11 -48.21 41.10 28.15
N VAL A 12 -49.03 40.06 28.16
CA VAL A 12 -48.64 38.72 27.70
C VAL A 12 -48.36 38.71 26.20
N CYS A 13 -49.22 39.32 25.38
CA CYS A 13 -49.00 39.43 23.94
C CYS A 13 -47.72 40.22 23.60
N THR A 14 -47.44 41.34 24.27
CA THR A 14 -46.20 42.10 24.06
C THR A 14 -44.98 41.29 24.48
N GLY A 15 -45.08 40.53 25.57
CA GLY A 15 -44.04 39.59 25.99
C GLY A 15 -43.75 38.53 24.93
N PHE A 16 -44.79 37.93 24.34
CA PHE A 16 -44.65 36.97 23.25
C PHE A 16 -44.05 37.59 21.98
N VAL A 17 -44.46 38.79 21.59
CA VAL A 17 -43.91 39.50 20.43
C VAL A 17 -42.43 39.83 20.64
N GLY A 18 -42.05 40.29 21.84
CA GLY A 18 -40.65 40.55 22.18
C GLY A 18 -39.81 39.28 22.10
N LEU A 19 -40.32 38.16 22.65
CA LEU A 19 -39.65 36.87 22.62
C LEU A 19 -39.48 36.34 21.19
N PHE A 20 -40.52 36.37 20.36
CA PHE A 20 -40.45 35.99 18.94
C PHE A 20 -39.49 36.88 18.14
N SER A 21 -39.42 38.16 18.44
CA SER A 21 -38.48 39.09 17.79
C SER A 21 -37.03 38.74 18.12
N ILE A 22 -36.73 38.37 19.37
CA ILE A 22 -35.40 37.91 19.78
C ILE A 22 -35.02 36.61 19.06
N PHE A 23 -35.93 35.64 18.97
CA PHE A 23 -35.69 34.39 18.22
C PHE A 23 -35.48 34.65 16.73
N SER A 24 -36.29 35.52 16.12
CA SER A 24 -36.18 35.87 14.71
C SER A 24 -34.86 36.57 14.41
N PHE A 25 -34.45 37.52 15.26
CA PHE A 25 -33.14 38.17 15.14
C PHE A 25 -31.99 37.17 15.30
N ARG A 26 -32.08 36.25 16.26
CA ARG A 26 -31.08 35.20 16.45
C ARG A 26 -30.99 34.28 15.23
N LEU A 27 -32.13 33.95 14.61
CA LEU A 27 -32.20 33.10 13.43
C LEU A 27 -31.61 33.80 12.19
N ILE A 28 -31.91 35.08 11.99
CA ILE A 28 -31.28 35.90 10.93
C ILE A 28 -29.77 36.02 11.14
N TYR A 29 -29.32 36.24 12.38
CA TYR A 29 -27.89 36.28 12.70
C TYR A 29 -27.19 34.97 12.34
N LEU A 30 -27.81 33.83 12.67
CA LEU A 30 -27.31 32.50 12.32
C LEU A 30 -27.33 32.24 10.80
N GLN A 31 -28.41 32.61 10.11
CA GLN A 31 -28.62 32.29 8.70
C GLN A 31 -27.96 33.25 7.71
N ALA A 32 -27.71 34.51 8.06
CA ALA A 32 -27.18 35.52 7.14
C ALA A 32 -25.74 35.93 7.48
N ILE A 33 -25.38 36.04 8.77
CA ILE A 33 -24.03 36.48 9.17
C ILE A 33 -23.09 35.31 9.35
N LYS A 34 -23.54 34.23 10.01
CA LYS A 34 -22.75 33.00 10.19
C LYS A 34 -23.04 31.93 9.13
N HIS A 35 -23.70 32.28 8.03
CA HIS A 35 -24.05 31.34 6.96
C HIS A 35 -22.82 30.59 6.48
N ASP A 36 -21.78 31.31 6.08
CA ASP A 36 -20.59 30.72 5.46
C ASP A 36 -19.81 29.84 6.44
N GLU A 37 -19.76 30.22 7.72
CA GLU A 37 -19.11 29.45 8.78
C GLU A 37 -19.87 28.12 9.03
N TYR A 38 -21.21 28.18 9.17
CA TYR A 38 -22.03 26.98 9.40
C TYR A 38 -22.24 26.13 8.15
N ALA A 39 -22.28 26.73 6.96
CA ALA A 39 -22.30 26.03 5.70
C ALA A 39 -20.97 25.31 5.45
N GLY A 40 -19.84 25.92 5.81
CA GLY A 40 -18.52 25.28 5.79
C GLY A 40 -18.44 24.10 6.76
N LEU A 41 -18.87 24.29 8.02
CA LEU A 41 -18.94 23.22 9.04
C LEU A 41 -19.92 22.09 8.66
N ALA A 42 -21.01 22.40 7.96
CA ALA A 42 -21.97 21.41 7.48
C ALA A 42 -21.43 20.65 6.25
N ALA A 43 -20.81 21.35 5.30
CA ALA A 43 -20.14 20.73 4.16
C ALA A 43 -19.01 19.80 4.61
N GLU A 44 -18.20 20.21 5.59
CA GLU A 44 -17.14 19.37 6.16
C GLU A 44 -17.68 18.12 6.85
N LYS A 45 -18.91 18.18 7.40
CA LYS A 45 -19.59 17.01 8.01
C LYS A 45 -20.29 16.10 7.00
N HIS A 46 -20.62 16.58 5.81
CA HIS A 46 -21.33 15.81 4.78
C HIS A 46 -20.42 15.27 3.68
N VAL A 47 -19.21 15.82 3.55
CA VAL A 47 -18.27 15.46 2.50
C VAL A 47 -17.18 14.55 3.07
N ASN A 48 -17.19 13.27 2.68
CA ASN A 48 -16.12 12.34 3.03
C ASN A 48 -14.99 12.41 1.99
N LYS A 49 -13.75 12.58 2.48
CA LYS A 49 -12.55 12.47 1.65
C LYS A 49 -12.23 11.00 1.42
N GLN A 50 -12.53 10.49 0.24
CA GLN A 50 -12.15 9.14 -0.16
C GLN A 50 -10.76 9.16 -0.83
N PRO A 51 -9.76 8.43 -0.32
CA PRO A 51 -8.47 8.31 -0.99
C PRO A 51 -8.62 7.55 -2.31
N ILE A 52 -7.86 7.96 -3.32
CA ILE A 52 -7.67 7.19 -4.55
C ILE A 52 -6.21 6.76 -4.56
N TYR A 53 -5.95 5.48 -4.28
CA TYR A 53 -4.58 4.98 -4.16
C TYR A 53 -3.84 5.04 -5.49
N ALA A 54 -2.60 5.48 -5.45
CA ALA A 54 -1.68 5.39 -6.59
C ALA A 54 -1.17 3.96 -6.76
N GLU A 55 -0.96 3.57 -8.01
CA GLU A 55 -0.27 2.30 -8.29
C GLU A 55 1.23 2.47 -8.16
N ARG A 56 1.86 1.57 -7.41
CA ARG A 56 3.32 1.52 -7.27
C ARG A 56 3.99 1.20 -8.61
N GLY A 57 5.10 1.84 -8.93
CA GLY A 57 5.85 1.62 -10.15
C GLY A 57 6.37 0.18 -10.32
N MET A 58 6.54 -0.27 -11.56
CA MET A 58 7.17 -1.57 -11.86
C MET A 58 8.70 -1.47 -11.77
N ILE A 59 9.35 -2.57 -11.41
CA ILE A 59 10.80 -2.71 -11.53
C ILE A 59 11.08 -3.62 -12.73
N LEU A 60 11.95 -3.17 -13.62
CA LEU A 60 12.31 -3.82 -14.88
C LEU A 60 13.82 -4.08 -14.96
N ASP A 61 14.21 -5.13 -15.67
CA ASP A 61 15.61 -5.36 -16.05
C ASP A 61 16.04 -4.43 -17.21
N ALA A 62 17.31 -4.49 -17.60
CA ALA A 62 17.86 -3.68 -18.69
C ALA A 62 17.14 -3.90 -20.04
N ASN A 63 16.51 -5.06 -20.24
CA ASN A 63 15.78 -5.46 -21.43
C ASN A 63 14.25 -5.30 -21.29
N ASN A 64 13.77 -4.55 -20.29
CA ASN A 64 12.36 -4.32 -19.98
C ASN A 64 11.57 -5.57 -19.54
N LYS A 65 12.24 -6.61 -19.04
CA LYS A 65 11.58 -7.75 -18.40
C LYS A 65 11.16 -7.38 -16.98
N VAL A 66 9.97 -7.81 -16.57
CA VAL A 66 9.40 -7.49 -15.26
C VAL A 66 10.14 -8.24 -14.16
N LEU A 67 10.62 -7.49 -13.17
CA LEU A 67 11.24 -7.98 -11.95
C LEU A 67 10.31 -7.86 -10.73
N ALA A 68 9.52 -6.79 -10.69
CA ALA A 68 8.47 -6.59 -9.69
C ALA A 68 7.30 -5.80 -10.29
N HIS A 69 6.06 -6.23 -9.99
CA HIS A 69 4.84 -5.55 -10.41
C HIS A 69 3.74 -5.76 -9.37
N ASN A 70 2.64 -5.01 -9.49
CA ASN A 70 1.49 -5.18 -8.60
C ASN A 70 0.39 -5.95 -9.32
N VAL A 71 -0.28 -6.82 -8.58
CA VAL A 71 -1.53 -7.45 -8.99
C VAL A 71 -2.66 -6.83 -8.19
N PRO A 72 -3.75 -6.37 -8.84
CA PRO A 72 -4.87 -5.76 -8.14
C PRO A 72 -5.57 -6.80 -7.26
N MET A 73 -5.71 -6.46 -5.98
CA MET A 73 -6.38 -7.27 -4.97
C MET A 73 -7.47 -6.42 -4.28
N GLU A 74 -8.29 -7.07 -3.48
CA GLU A 74 -9.21 -6.36 -2.59
C GLU A 74 -9.10 -6.95 -1.19
N THR A 75 -9.22 -6.07 -0.19
CA THR A 75 -9.42 -6.48 1.19
C THR A 75 -10.93 -6.50 1.46
N VAL A 76 -11.45 -7.68 1.84
CA VAL A 76 -12.86 -7.85 2.16
C VAL A 76 -13.05 -7.49 3.62
N VAL A 77 -13.87 -6.47 3.87
CA VAL A 77 -14.18 -5.98 5.21
C VAL A 77 -15.67 -6.09 5.50
N ALA A 78 -16.01 -6.13 6.79
CA ALA A 78 -17.38 -6.19 7.24
C ALA A 78 -17.69 -5.10 8.27
N ASP A 79 -18.90 -4.56 8.15
CA ASP A 79 -19.60 -3.78 9.16
C ASP A 79 -20.77 -4.60 9.69
N ALA A 80 -20.57 -5.19 10.88
CA ALA A 80 -21.57 -6.07 11.50
C ALA A 80 -22.84 -5.33 11.91
N THR A 81 -22.82 -3.99 12.02
CA THR A 81 -23.99 -3.16 12.36
C THR A 81 -24.94 -3.00 11.17
N ARG A 82 -24.47 -3.25 9.94
CA ARG A 82 -25.24 -3.12 8.70
C ARG A 82 -25.78 -4.46 8.17
N PHE A 83 -25.56 -5.56 8.91
CA PHE A 83 -26.02 -6.88 8.50
C PHE A 83 -27.54 -7.01 8.58
N ASN A 84 -28.13 -7.46 7.48
CA ASN A 84 -29.55 -7.84 7.44
C ASN A 84 -29.78 -9.32 7.71
N ASN A 85 -28.89 -10.21 7.23
CA ASN A 85 -28.98 -11.65 7.46
C ASN A 85 -27.59 -12.25 7.70
N ARG A 86 -27.18 -12.30 8.97
CA ARG A 86 -25.85 -12.75 9.39
C ARG A 86 -25.56 -14.19 8.97
N GLN A 87 -26.52 -15.10 9.12
CA GLN A 87 -26.33 -16.53 8.81
C GLN A 87 -26.06 -16.75 7.32
N THR A 88 -26.80 -16.07 6.45
CA THR A 88 -26.63 -16.19 4.99
C THR A 88 -25.32 -15.55 4.53
N ILE A 89 -24.95 -14.39 5.11
CA ILE A 89 -23.67 -13.73 4.83
C ILE A 89 -22.49 -14.64 5.21
N VAL A 90 -22.51 -15.20 6.43
CA VAL A 90 -21.45 -16.11 6.89
C VAL A 90 -21.33 -17.31 5.95
N ALA A 91 -22.45 -17.96 5.59
CA ALA A 91 -22.43 -19.11 4.69
C ALA A 91 -21.85 -18.77 3.30
N LEU A 92 -22.26 -17.65 2.71
CA LEU A 92 -21.81 -17.21 1.38
C LEU A 92 -20.32 -16.84 1.37
N VAL A 93 -19.91 -16.01 2.33
CA VAL A 93 -18.53 -15.51 2.42
C VAL A 93 -17.57 -16.63 2.81
N SER A 94 -17.98 -17.52 3.72
CA SER A 94 -17.24 -18.73 4.10
C SER A 94 -16.93 -19.60 2.88
N HIS A 95 -17.95 -19.88 2.06
CA HIS A 95 -17.80 -20.69 0.85
C HIS A 95 -16.88 -20.03 -0.18
N GLU A 96 -17.08 -18.75 -0.49
CA GLU A 96 -16.33 -18.06 -1.55
C GLU A 96 -14.87 -17.80 -1.16
N LEU A 97 -14.63 -17.39 0.09
CA LEU A 97 -13.28 -17.07 0.58
C LEU A 97 -12.55 -18.27 1.18
N ARG A 98 -13.21 -19.44 1.23
CA ARG A 98 -12.70 -20.69 1.83
C ARG A 98 -12.25 -20.51 3.28
N ILE A 99 -13.07 -19.80 4.06
CA ILE A 99 -12.85 -19.59 5.50
C ILE A 99 -13.82 -20.50 6.24
N PRO A 100 -13.41 -21.26 7.27
CA PRO A 100 -14.33 -22.07 8.07
C PRO A 100 -15.48 -21.23 8.62
N SER A 101 -16.72 -21.71 8.45
CA SER A 101 -17.92 -20.96 8.82
C SER A 101 -18.00 -20.64 10.31
N GLY A 102 -17.54 -21.54 11.18
CA GLY A 102 -17.48 -21.33 12.63
C GLY A 102 -16.55 -20.18 13.00
N GLU A 103 -15.33 -20.16 12.44
CA GLU A 103 -14.35 -19.09 12.66
C GLU A 103 -14.88 -17.75 12.15
N LEU A 104 -15.50 -17.73 10.97
CA LEU A 104 -16.07 -16.52 10.41
C LEU A 104 -17.27 -16.00 11.23
N ALA A 105 -18.13 -16.90 11.73
CA ALA A 105 -19.26 -16.53 12.57
C ALA A 105 -18.81 -15.86 13.87
N GLU A 106 -17.79 -16.44 14.53
CA GLU A 106 -17.21 -15.88 15.76
C GLU A 106 -16.53 -14.54 15.48
N LYS A 107 -15.76 -14.43 14.40
CA LYS A 107 -15.09 -13.20 13.99
C LYS A 107 -16.07 -12.06 13.67
N LEU A 108 -17.25 -12.41 13.17
CA LEU A 108 -18.34 -11.49 12.82
C LEU A 108 -19.38 -11.32 13.93
N ASP A 109 -19.12 -11.87 15.12
CA ASP A 109 -20.03 -11.71 16.25
C ASP A 109 -19.88 -10.32 16.91
N GLY A 110 -21.00 -9.79 17.39
CA GLY A 110 -21.10 -8.43 17.95
C GLY A 110 -21.44 -7.32 16.94
N GLU A 111 -21.09 -6.08 17.30
CA GLU A 111 -21.51 -4.84 16.63
C GLU A 111 -20.32 -3.97 16.16
N ARG A 112 -19.22 -4.60 15.77
CA ARG A 112 -18.05 -3.85 15.26
C ARG A 112 -18.33 -3.32 13.87
N ARG A 113 -17.98 -2.06 13.63
CA ARG A 113 -18.16 -1.38 12.34
C ARG A 113 -17.07 -1.69 11.30
N TYR A 114 -15.92 -2.18 11.75
CA TYR A 114 -14.81 -2.51 10.87
C TYR A 114 -14.17 -3.82 11.29
N ILE A 115 -14.30 -4.84 10.44
CA ILE A 115 -13.73 -6.17 10.64
C ILE A 115 -13.08 -6.61 9.32
N VAL A 116 -11.77 -6.79 9.31
CA VAL A 116 -11.07 -7.34 8.15
C VAL A 116 -11.35 -8.84 8.09
N ILE A 117 -12.14 -9.29 7.12
CA ILE A 117 -12.44 -10.71 6.92
C ILE A 117 -11.21 -11.40 6.35
N LYS A 118 -10.73 -10.91 5.19
CA LYS A 118 -9.61 -11.48 4.46
C LYS A 118 -8.93 -10.42 3.60
N ARG A 119 -7.60 -10.37 3.66
CA ARG A 119 -6.74 -9.55 2.78
C ARG A 119 -6.34 -10.32 1.53
N GLU A 120 -5.81 -9.61 0.53
CA GLU A 120 -5.25 -10.19 -0.70
C GLU A 120 -6.25 -11.08 -1.47
N VAL A 121 -7.53 -10.70 -1.53
CA VAL A 121 -8.52 -11.43 -2.31
C VAL A 121 -8.39 -11.01 -3.78
N PRO A 122 -8.21 -11.95 -4.73
CA PRO A 122 -8.14 -11.60 -6.14
C PRO A 122 -9.38 -10.85 -6.60
N ALA A 123 -9.19 -9.79 -7.39
CA ALA A 123 -10.29 -8.94 -7.86
C ALA A 123 -11.41 -9.74 -8.56
N ALA A 124 -11.08 -10.82 -9.27
CA ALA A 124 -12.06 -11.72 -9.88
C ALA A 124 -12.97 -12.41 -8.85
N THR A 125 -12.39 -12.96 -7.78
CA THR A 125 -13.12 -13.60 -6.68
C THR A 125 -13.95 -12.59 -5.91
N ALA A 126 -13.39 -11.41 -5.63
CA ALA A 126 -14.07 -10.36 -4.91
C ALA A 126 -15.26 -9.80 -5.73
N ASN A 127 -15.11 -9.66 -7.05
CA ASN A 127 -16.20 -9.31 -7.96
C ASN A 127 -17.32 -10.37 -7.98
N ALA A 128 -16.98 -11.66 -8.00
CA ALA A 128 -17.95 -12.74 -7.92
C ALA A 128 -18.73 -12.71 -6.59
N LEU A 129 -18.03 -12.50 -5.47
CA LEU A 129 -18.66 -12.34 -4.16
C LEU A 129 -19.60 -11.13 -4.12
N ARG A 130 -19.16 -9.99 -4.65
CA ARG A 130 -19.93 -8.75 -4.74
C ARG A 130 -21.22 -8.93 -5.54
N GLN A 131 -21.19 -9.65 -6.66
CA GLN A 131 -22.38 -9.95 -7.46
C GLN A 131 -23.38 -10.83 -6.68
N LYS A 132 -22.90 -11.86 -5.98
CA LYS A 132 -23.76 -12.74 -5.17
C LYS A 132 -24.39 -11.99 -3.98
N LEU A 133 -23.63 -11.13 -3.31
CA LEU A 133 -24.15 -10.28 -2.22
C LEU A 133 -25.24 -9.33 -2.71
N ARG A 134 -25.05 -8.71 -3.88
CA ARG A 134 -26.06 -7.85 -4.51
C ARG A 134 -27.31 -8.63 -4.90
N ALA A 135 -27.16 -9.81 -5.50
CA ALA A 135 -28.29 -10.67 -5.88
C ALA A 135 -29.12 -11.12 -4.66
N GLY A 136 -28.46 -11.37 -3.53
CA GLY A 136 -29.13 -11.70 -2.26
C GLY A 136 -29.60 -10.48 -1.45
N ASN A 137 -29.41 -9.25 -1.94
CA ASN A 137 -29.65 -8.00 -1.21
C ASN A 137 -29.00 -8.00 0.19
N LEU A 138 -27.81 -8.62 0.32
CA LEU A 138 -27.08 -8.73 1.58
C LEU A 138 -26.22 -7.49 1.79
N ARG A 139 -26.23 -6.95 3.02
CA ARG A 139 -25.55 -5.69 3.36
C ARG A 139 -24.50 -5.88 4.45
N GLY A 140 -23.55 -4.94 4.50
CA GLY A 140 -22.49 -4.86 5.51
C GLY A 140 -21.19 -5.56 5.14
N ILE A 141 -21.02 -6.03 3.91
CA ILE A 141 -19.73 -6.44 3.36
C ILE A 141 -19.27 -5.39 2.38
N ASP A 142 -18.12 -4.80 2.65
CA ASP A 142 -17.48 -3.79 1.81
C ASP A 142 -16.14 -4.32 1.29
N PHE A 143 -15.65 -3.72 0.20
CA PHE A 143 -14.45 -4.15 -0.51
C PHE A 143 -13.52 -2.95 -0.64
N GLU A 144 -12.37 -3.03 -0.01
CA GLU A 144 -11.35 -2.00 -0.05
C GLU A 144 -10.33 -2.34 -1.15
N PRO A 145 -10.06 -1.43 -2.09
CA PRO A 145 -8.99 -1.63 -3.08
C PRO A 145 -7.66 -1.87 -2.39
N ASP A 146 -6.93 -2.88 -2.84
CA ASP A 146 -5.60 -3.22 -2.35
C ASP A 146 -4.74 -3.70 -3.53
N ALA A 147 -3.47 -3.95 -3.29
CA ALA A 147 -2.57 -4.51 -4.28
C ALA A 147 -1.68 -5.55 -3.64
N LYS A 148 -1.21 -6.52 -4.42
CA LYS A 148 -0.15 -7.43 -3.99
C LYS A 148 1.07 -7.23 -4.85
N ARG A 149 2.21 -6.95 -4.23
CA ARG A 149 3.50 -6.92 -4.90
C ARG A 149 3.94 -8.34 -5.25
N ILE A 150 4.17 -8.61 -6.53
CA ILE A 150 4.57 -9.92 -7.07
C ILE A 150 5.94 -9.81 -7.73
N TYR A 151 6.79 -10.79 -7.43
CA TYR A 151 8.14 -10.93 -7.96
C TYR A 151 8.22 -12.18 -8.83
N PRO A 152 8.11 -12.08 -10.18
CA PRO A 152 8.00 -13.25 -11.06
C PRO A 152 9.17 -14.23 -10.97
N ASN A 153 10.35 -13.74 -10.56
CA ASN A 153 11.58 -14.52 -10.49
C ASN A 153 11.88 -15.11 -9.10
N GLY A 154 10.94 -15.00 -8.16
CA GLY A 154 11.01 -15.62 -6.83
C GLY A 154 12.25 -15.21 -6.04
N SER A 155 13.22 -16.13 -5.93
CA SER A 155 14.47 -15.92 -5.20
C SER A 155 15.61 -15.29 -6.01
N MET A 156 15.55 -15.34 -7.34
CA MET A 156 16.59 -14.75 -8.17
C MET A 156 16.63 -13.23 -7.97
N LEU A 157 17.83 -12.68 -7.81
CA LEU A 157 18.04 -11.24 -7.62
C LEU A 157 17.34 -10.67 -6.36
N CYS A 158 16.94 -11.53 -5.40
CA CYS A 158 16.09 -11.13 -4.28
C CYS A 158 16.68 -10.00 -3.42
N HIS A 159 17.99 -10.03 -3.20
CA HIS A 159 18.67 -9.03 -2.36
C HIS A 159 18.84 -7.67 -3.03
N VAL A 160 18.86 -7.64 -4.36
CA VAL A 160 18.96 -6.39 -5.12
C VAL A 160 17.59 -5.76 -5.24
N ILE A 161 16.56 -6.53 -5.62
CA ILE A 161 15.18 -6.02 -5.71
C ILE A 161 14.70 -5.60 -4.33
N GLY A 162 14.87 -6.47 -3.33
CA GLY A 162 14.30 -6.29 -2.00
C GLY A 162 12.79 -6.52 -1.98
N PHE A 163 12.13 -6.02 -0.94
CA PHE A 163 10.69 -6.26 -0.74
C PHE A 163 9.99 -5.08 -0.08
N THR A 164 8.66 -5.09 -0.16
CA THR A 164 7.76 -4.15 0.53
C THR A 164 7.15 -4.77 1.79
N ASP A 165 6.70 -3.96 2.75
CA ASP A 165 5.87 -4.42 3.87
C ASP A 165 4.40 -4.61 3.49
N PHE A 166 3.53 -4.85 4.49
CA PHE A 166 2.09 -5.01 4.29
C PHE A 166 1.36 -3.69 4.02
N GLU A 167 2.05 -2.56 4.19
CA GLU A 167 1.55 -1.21 3.88
C GLU A 167 2.13 -0.70 2.56
N HIS A 168 2.77 -1.59 1.78
CA HIS A 168 3.36 -1.33 0.47
C HIS A 168 4.60 -0.41 0.47
N HIS A 169 5.22 -0.16 1.63
CA HIS A 169 6.46 0.58 1.74
C HIS A 169 7.67 -0.32 1.48
N GLY A 170 8.61 0.13 0.67
CA GLY A 170 9.88 -0.56 0.41
C GLY A 170 10.77 -0.64 1.64
N ILE A 171 11.18 -1.85 2.01
CA ILE A 171 11.97 -2.12 3.23
C ILE A 171 13.43 -2.43 2.92
N GLN A 172 13.73 -3.05 1.77
CA GLN A 172 15.08 -3.42 1.36
C GLN A 172 15.31 -3.21 -0.13
N GLY A 173 16.58 -3.24 -0.53
CA GLY A 173 16.99 -3.24 -1.94
C GLY A 173 16.55 -2.00 -2.71
N VAL A 174 16.24 -2.21 -3.98
CA VAL A 174 15.66 -1.20 -4.88
C VAL A 174 14.29 -0.74 -4.41
N GLU A 175 13.47 -1.62 -3.83
CA GLU A 175 12.16 -1.24 -3.31
C GLU A 175 12.29 -0.11 -2.26
N ALA A 176 13.27 -0.21 -1.35
CA ALA A 176 13.51 0.85 -0.37
C ALA A 176 14.26 2.07 -0.94
N SER A 177 15.33 1.85 -1.70
CA SER A 177 16.16 2.96 -2.18
C SER A 177 15.47 3.83 -3.22
N MET A 178 14.46 3.29 -3.91
CA MET A 178 13.66 4.00 -4.91
C MET A 178 12.21 4.26 -4.45
N GLU A 179 11.93 4.17 -3.14
CA GLU A 179 10.58 4.31 -2.58
C GLU A 179 9.88 5.59 -3.04
N GLU A 180 10.57 6.74 -3.01
CA GLU A 180 10.03 8.04 -3.42
C GLU A 180 9.53 8.04 -4.88
N TYR A 181 10.21 7.29 -5.75
CA TYR A 181 9.85 7.18 -7.16
C TYR A 181 8.80 6.09 -7.40
N LEU A 182 8.90 4.98 -6.68
CA LEU A 182 8.05 3.81 -6.84
C LEU A 182 6.66 4.01 -6.23
N HIS A 183 6.52 4.65 -5.07
CA HIS A 183 5.24 4.76 -4.35
C HIS A 183 4.20 5.56 -5.15
N GLY A 184 4.61 6.66 -5.78
CA GLY A 184 3.68 7.62 -6.37
C GLY A 184 2.99 8.50 -5.32
N GLN A 185 1.93 9.21 -5.73
CA GLN A 185 1.17 10.11 -4.88
C GLN A 185 -0.31 9.80 -4.94
N ASP A 186 -0.89 9.45 -3.81
CA ASP A 186 -2.32 9.19 -3.70
C ASP A 186 -3.15 10.43 -4.06
N GLY A 187 -4.22 10.16 -4.79
CA GLY A 187 -5.27 11.11 -5.08
C GLY A 187 -6.32 11.12 -3.97
N TYR A 188 -7.31 11.97 -4.14
CA TYR A 188 -8.52 11.94 -3.31
C TYR A 188 -9.70 12.47 -4.10
N ARG A 189 -10.89 11.98 -3.73
CA ARG A 189 -12.17 12.51 -4.20
C ARG A 189 -13.04 12.78 -3.00
N PHE A 190 -13.67 13.95 -3.00
CA PHE A 190 -14.70 14.30 -2.05
C PHE A 190 -16.05 13.74 -2.50
N VAL A 191 -16.64 12.87 -1.68
CA VAL A 191 -17.86 12.12 -1.99
C VAL A 191 -18.91 12.38 -0.92
N GLU A 192 -20.10 12.83 -1.33
CA GLU A 192 -21.27 12.95 -0.47
C GLU A 192 -22.13 11.69 -0.62
N HIS A 193 -22.65 11.17 0.49
CA HIS A 193 -23.51 9.99 0.49
C HIS A 193 -24.92 10.36 0.94
N ASN A 194 -25.94 9.78 0.30
CA ASN A 194 -27.32 9.93 0.75
C ASN A 194 -27.56 9.14 2.07
N ARG A 195 -28.75 9.31 2.69
CA ARG A 195 -29.12 8.58 3.91
C ARG A 195 -29.14 7.04 3.75
N ALA A 196 -29.15 6.53 2.51
CA ALA A 196 -29.06 5.11 2.20
C ALA A 196 -27.62 4.62 1.97
N GLY A 197 -26.62 5.52 2.00
CA GLY A 197 -25.22 5.21 1.78
C GLY A 197 -24.79 5.13 0.31
N GLU A 198 -25.56 5.70 -0.61
CA GLU A 198 -25.21 5.77 -2.03
C GLU A 198 -24.56 7.12 -2.35
N GLU A 199 -23.53 7.11 -3.20
CA GLU A 199 -22.83 8.32 -3.65
C GLU A 199 -23.79 9.27 -4.41
N ILE A 200 -23.81 10.54 -4.01
CA ILE A 200 -24.52 11.62 -4.70
C ILE A 200 -23.57 12.26 -5.71
N VAL A 201 -23.48 11.68 -6.91
CA VAL A 201 -22.56 12.09 -7.99
C VAL A 201 -22.59 13.60 -8.33
N PRO A 202 -23.74 14.30 -8.33
CA PRO A 202 -23.80 15.75 -8.60
C PRO A 202 -23.04 16.65 -7.62
N TYR A 203 -22.73 16.16 -6.41
CA TYR A 203 -22.05 16.91 -5.34
C TYR A 203 -20.58 16.47 -5.15
N ARG A 204 -19.96 15.90 -6.19
CA ARG A 204 -18.50 15.69 -6.18
C ARG A 204 -17.80 17.02 -5.96
N GLY A 205 -17.09 17.12 -4.83
CA GLY A 205 -16.24 18.27 -4.51
C GLY A 205 -14.97 18.29 -5.36
N GLN A 206 -13.90 18.89 -4.83
CA GLN A 206 -12.59 18.84 -5.48
C GLN A 206 -12.09 17.39 -5.59
N GLU A 207 -11.60 17.02 -6.78
CA GLU A 207 -10.94 15.76 -7.03
C GLU A 207 -9.50 16.01 -7.43
N ARG A 208 -8.58 15.26 -6.81
CA ARG A 208 -7.19 15.17 -7.25
C ARG A 208 -6.94 13.74 -7.71
N ALA A 209 -6.66 13.57 -8.99
CA ALA A 209 -6.27 12.27 -9.52
C ALA A 209 -4.96 11.79 -8.88
N PRO A 210 -4.81 10.47 -8.65
CA PRO A 210 -3.55 9.90 -8.19
C PRO A 210 -2.46 10.08 -9.25
N ARG A 211 -1.21 10.13 -8.82
CA ARG A 211 -0.04 10.03 -9.70
C ARG A 211 0.64 8.69 -9.43
N HIS A 212 0.57 7.79 -10.40
CA HIS A 212 1.24 6.50 -10.32
C HIS A 212 2.75 6.64 -10.16
N GLY A 213 3.37 5.66 -9.52
CA GLY A 213 4.81 5.58 -9.37
C GLY A 213 5.54 5.40 -10.69
N TYR A 214 6.78 5.89 -10.74
CA TYR A 214 7.65 5.72 -11.89
C TYR A 214 8.12 4.27 -12.03
N GLN A 215 8.29 3.83 -13.26
CA GLN A 215 8.93 2.54 -13.53
C GLN A 215 10.44 2.70 -13.39
N ILE A 216 11.06 1.78 -12.65
CA ILE A 216 12.50 1.75 -12.43
C ILE A 216 13.11 0.67 -13.31
N ARG A 217 14.02 1.08 -14.20
CA ARG A 217 14.80 0.15 -15.03
C ARG A 217 16.19 -0.03 -14.41
N LEU A 218 16.52 -1.27 -14.07
CA LEU A 218 17.83 -1.64 -13.55
C LEU A 218 18.83 -1.85 -14.69
N THR A 219 20.11 -1.82 -14.34
CA THR A 219 21.23 -2.17 -15.23
C THR A 219 21.44 -3.69 -15.33
N VAL A 220 20.78 -4.44 -14.46
CA VAL A 220 20.87 -5.90 -14.40
C VAL A 220 20.25 -6.51 -15.65
N ASP A 221 20.93 -7.51 -16.20
CA ASP A 221 20.42 -8.33 -17.29
C ASP A 221 19.95 -9.68 -16.73
N LEU A 222 18.68 -10.04 -16.95
CA LEU A 222 18.12 -11.26 -16.38
C LEU A 222 18.80 -12.55 -16.91
N GLY A 223 19.30 -12.52 -18.15
CA GLY A 223 20.04 -13.64 -18.74
C GLY A 223 21.38 -13.85 -18.04
N LEU A 224 22.14 -12.77 -17.85
CA LEU A 224 23.39 -12.82 -17.08
C LEU A 224 23.16 -13.16 -15.61
N GLN A 225 22.10 -12.64 -15.01
CA GLN A 225 21.71 -12.98 -13.64
C GLN A 225 21.47 -14.48 -13.50
N ASN A 226 20.71 -15.09 -14.41
CA ASN A 226 20.45 -16.53 -14.37
C ASN A 226 21.75 -17.36 -14.44
N ILE A 227 22.71 -16.95 -15.28
CA ILE A 227 24.02 -17.61 -15.33
C ILE A 227 24.71 -17.50 -13.96
N VAL A 228 24.75 -16.31 -13.37
CA VAL A 228 25.38 -16.09 -12.05
C VAL A 228 24.71 -16.90 -10.94
N GLU A 229 23.37 -16.99 -10.94
CA GLU A 229 22.62 -17.80 -9.97
C GLU A 229 22.94 -19.30 -10.09
N ASN A 230 23.04 -19.82 -11.32
CA ASN A 230 23.39 -21.23 -11.54
C ASN A 230 24.83 -21.53 -11.09
N GLU A 231 25.78 -20.64 -11.39
CA GLU A 231 27.19 -20.82 -11.01
C GLU A 231 27.39 -20.72 -9.49
N ILE A 232 26.72 -19.78 -8.82
CA ILE A 232 26.81 -19.70 -7.35
C ILE A 232 26.15 -20.93 -6.70
N ASP A 233 25.06 -21.47 -7.25
CA ASP A 233 24.46 -22.72 -6.75
C ASP A 233 25.37 -23.93 -6.96
N ALA A 234 26.01 -24.04 -8.12
CA ALA A 234 27.02 -25.07 -8.38
C ALA A 234 28.18 -24.97 -7.38
N ALA A 235 28.66 -23.76 -7.10
CA ALA A 235 29.70 -23.52 -6.10
C ALA A 235 29.22 -23.89 -4.68
N MET A 236 27.97 -23.59 -4.32
CA MET A 236 27.38 -23.99 -3.04
C MET A 236 27.33 -25.51 -2.90
N GLN A 237 26.96 -26.23 -3.95
CA GLN A 237 26.89 -27.69 -3.95
C GLN A 237 28.28 -28.34 -3.89
N GLN A 238 29.21 -27.83 -4.70
CA GLN A 238 30.55 -28.41 -4.82
C GLN A 238 31.40 -28.19 -3.56
N TYR A 239 31.35 -26.97 -2.99
CA TYR A 239 32.26 -26.58 -1.91
C TYR A 239 31.58 -26.47 -0.55
N SER A 240 30.24 -26.50 -0.48
CA SER A 240 29.46 -26.33 0.74
C SER A 240 29.92 -25.14 1.63
N PRO A 241 30.19 -23.95 1.07
CA PRO A 241 30.57 -22.80 1.86
C PRO A 241 29.37 -22.30 2.67
N GLN A 242 29.64 -21.59 3.77
CA GLN A 242 28.57 -20.99 4.57
C GLN A 242 27.86 -19.82 3.86
N LYS A 243 28.61 -19.11 3.01
CA LYS A 243 28.19 -17.90 2.29
C LYS A 243 28.92 -17.83 0.97
N ALA A 244 28.27 -17.29 -0.05
CA ALA A 244 28.90 -16.98 -1.33
C ALA A 244 28.28 -15.71 -1.91
N THR A 245 29.05 -14.96 -2.69
CA THR A 245 28.62 -13.76 -3.39
C THR A 245 29.31 -13.69 -4.74
N ILE A 246 28.57 -13.35 -5.79
CA ILE A 246 29.12 -13.06 -7.12
C ILE A 246 28.54 -11.72 -7.57
N ILE A 247 29.42 -10.84 -8.08
CA ILE A 247 29.07 -9.55 -8.67
C ILE A 247 29.66 -9.51 -10.08
N LEU A 248 28.81 -9.22 -11.07
CA LEU A 248 29.22 -9.00 -12.45
C LEU A 248 29.00 -7.52 -12.79
N MET A 249 30.07 -6.84 -13.20
CA MET A 249 30.07 -5.41 -13.49
C MET A 249 30.66 -5.15 -14.88
N ARG A 250 30.12 -4.15 -15.59
CA ARG A 250 30.73 -3.58 -16.80
C ARG A 250 31.81 -2.56 -16.39
N PRO A 251 33.11 -2.81 -16.60
CA PRO A 251 34.18 -1.92 -16.09
C PRO A 251 34.15 -0.50 -16.69
N GLN A 252 33.67 -0.35 -17.92
CA GLN A 252 33.67 0.94 -18.62
C GLN A 252 32.63 1.92 -18.07
N THR A 253 31.51 1.41 -17.53
CA THR A 253 30.37 2.22 -17.06
C THR A 253 30.13 2.11 -15.56
N GLY A 254 30.68 1.08 -14.91
CA GLY A 254 30.39 0.73 -13.53
C GLY A 254 29.02 0.07 -13.33
N GLU A 255 28.27 -0.22 -14.40
CA GLU A 255 26.96 -0.85 -14.33
C GLU A 255 27.06 -2.27 -13.74
N ILE A 256 26.21 -2.56 -12.76
CA ILE A 256 26.04 -3.92 -12.25
C ILE A 256 25.12 -4.69 -13.19
N LEU A 257 25.64 -5.73 -13.82
CA LEU A 257 24.93 -6.57 -14.78
C LEU A 257 24.26 -7.77 -14.10
N ALA A 258 24.84 -8.26 -13.00
CA ALA A 258 24.27 -9.31 -12.17
C ALA A 258 24.87 -9.26 -10.75
N MET A 259 24.10 -9.67 -9.75
CA MET A 259 24.56 -9.79 -8.37
C MET A 259 23.74 -10.87 -7.66
N ALA A 260 24.41 -11.84 -7.07
CA ALA A 260 23.78 -12.93 -6.33
C ALA A 260 24.50 -13.18 -5.01
N ASN A 261 23.73 -13.55 -3.98
CA ASN A 261 24.27 -13.97 -2.69
C ASN A 261 23.67 -15.32 -2.27
N ARG A 262 24.41 -16.03 -1.43
CA ARG A 262 23.94 -17.23 -0.71
C ARG A 262 24.20 -17.08 0.79
N PRO A 263 23.27 -17.53 1.66
CA PRO A 263 21.95 -18.07 1.31
C PRO A 263 20.96 -16.97 0.85
N HIS A 264 19.96 -17.34 0.06
CA HIS A 264 18.89 -16.46 -0.42
C HIS A 264 17.51 -16.88 0.13
N PHE A 265 16.47 -16.15 -0.27
CA PHE A 265 15.07 -16.44 0.04
C PHE A 265 14.15 -16.07 -1.13
N ASP A 266 12.92 -16.57 -1.15
CA ASP A 266 11.91 -16.17 -2.15
C ASP A 266 11.19 -14.90 -1.69
N LEU A 267 11.16 -13.87 -2.54
CA LEU A 267 10.51 -12.60 -2.24
C LEU A 267 8.99 -12.74 -2.03
N ASN A 268 8.35 -13.71 -2.66
CA ASN A 268 6.91 -13.97 -2.51
C ASN A 268 6.59 -14.79 -1.25
N LEU A 269 7.57 -15.48 -0.66
CA LEU A 269 7.43 -16.30 0.56
C LEU A 269 8.25 -15.74 1.73
N ARG A 270 8.27 -14.41 1.87
CA ARG A 270 9.08 -13.70 2.87
C ARG A 270 8.86 -14.18 4.31
N SER A 271 7.65 -14.59 4.68
CA SER A 271 7.33 -15.07 6.03
C SER A 271 8.14 -16.30 6.45
N GLU A 272 8.67 -17.06 5.50
CA GLU A 272 9.48 -18.26 5.74
C GLU A 272 10.99 -17.95 5.79
N ALA A 273 11.39 -16.75 5.38
CA ALA A 273 12.78 -16.36 5.25
C ALA A 273 13.41 -16.04 6.62
N ARG A 274 14.62 -16.57 6.85
CA ARG A 274 15.41 -16.27 8.04
C ARG A 274 16.16 -14.93 7.89
N PRO A 275 16.43 -14.20 8.99
CA PRO A 275 17.17 -12.94 8.92
C PRO A 275 18.52 -13.04 8.18
N GLU A 276 19.25 -14.15 8.33
CA GLU A 276 20.52 -14.39 7.62
C GLU A 276 20.37 -14.54 6.10
N GLN A 277 19.20 -14.97 5.62
CA GLN A 277 18.90 -15.10 4.19
C GLN A 277 18.54 -13.75 3.57
N MET A 278 18.05 -12.79 4.35
CA MET A 278 17.65 -11.47 3.86
C MET A 278 18.83 -10.51 3.64
N LYS A 279 20.02 -10.86 4.12
CA LYS A 279 21.21 -10.02 4.07
C LYS A 279 21.79 -9.93 2.65
N ASN A 280 21.87 -8.72 2.09
CA ASN A 280 22.65 -8.47 0.88
C ASN A 280 24.15 -8.41 1.21
N ARG A 281 24.79 -9.58 1.23
CA ARG A 281 26.18 -9.75 1.67
C ARG A 281 27.18 -8.98 0.82
N ALA A 282 26.91 -8.82 -0.47
CA ALA A 282 27.72 -8.00 -1.37
C ALA A 282 27.92 -6.56 -0.88
N ILE A 283 27.00 -6.04 -0.06
CA ILE A 283 27.00 -4.65 0.38
C ILE A 283 27.33 -4.55 1.87
N ILE A 284 26.82 -5.47 2.70
CA ILE A 284 26.86 -5.31 4.16
C ILE A 284 27.98 -6.07 4.86
N ASP A 285 28.45 -7.19 4.29
CA ASP A 285 29.47 -8.03 4.94
C ASP A 285 30.86 -7.46 4.55
N MET A 286 31.63 -6.99 5.54
CA MET A 286 33.03 -6.64 5.34
C MET A 286 33.89 -7.90 5.40
N MET A 287 34.84 -8.02 4.47
CA MET A 287 35.74 -9.16 4.37
C MET A 287 37.15 -8.73 3.97
N GLU A 288 38.16 -9.44 4.48
CA GLU A 288 39.55 -9.19 4.12
C GLU A 288 39.79 -9.60 2.66
N PRO A 289 40.27 -8.69 1.79
CA PRO A 289 40.42 -8.98 0.35
C PRO A 289 41.56 -9.97 0.05
N GLY A 290 42.47 -10.19 1.00
CA GLY A 290 43.61 -11.10 0.84
C GLY A 290 44.46 -10.78 -0.39
N SER A 291 44.84 -11.80 -1.15
CA SER A 291 45.72 -11.62 -2.32
C SER A 291 45.08 -10.82 -3.46
N THR A 292 43.75 -10.64 -3.50
CA THR A 292 43.10 -9.82 -4.54
C THR A 292 43.49 -8.34 -4.45
N PHE A 293 43.87 -7.86 -3.25
CA PHE A 293 44.31 -6.48 -3.04
C PHE A 293 45.73 -6.19 -3.53
N LYS A 294 46.54 -7.22 -3.79
CA LYS A 294 47.94 -7.05 -4.23
C LYS A 294 48.05 -6.23 -5.52
N ILE A 295 47.02 -6.25 -6.38
CA ILE A 295 46.95 -5.45 -7.60
C ILE A 295 47.04 -3.94 -7.27
N VAL A 296 46.40 -3.49 -6.18
CA VAL A 296 46.43 -2.08 -5.77
C VAL A 296 47.82 -1.68 -5.30
N ALA A 297 48.45 -2.49 -4.44
CA ALA A 297 49.81 -2.24 -3.97
C ALA A 297 50.84 -2.27 -5.12
N ALA A 298 50.70 -3.21 -6.06
CA ALA A 298 51.55 -3.30 -7.25
C ALA A 298 51.37 -2.08 -8.16
N ALA A 299 50.12 -1.67 -8.42
CA ALA A 299 49.82 -0.47 -9.19
C ALA A 299 50.40 0.79 -8.55
N ALA A 300 50.32 0.91 -7.21
CA ALA A 300 50.94 2.01 -6.48
C ALA A 300 52.47 2.00 -6.61
N ALA A 301 53.12 0.84 -6.49
CA ALA A 301 54.57 0.73 -6.66
C ALA A 301 55.05 1.13 -8.08
N LEU A 302 54.30 0.73 -9.11
CA LEU A 302 54.55 1.15 -10.49
C LEU A 302 54.32 2.66 -10.68
N ASN A 303 53.23 3.21 -10.12
CA ASN A 303 52.90 4.63 -10.19
C ASN A 303 53.96 5.52 -9.52
N GLU A 304 54.42 5.11 -8.33
CA GLU A 304 55.51 5.74 -7.58
C GLU A 304 56.90 5.46 -8.17
N ARG A 305 56.96 4.73 -9.29
CA ARG A 305 58.20 4.34 -10.00
C ARG A 305 59.22 3.64 -9.10
N LYS A 306 58.75 2.92 -8.09
CA LYS A 306 59.60 2.08 -7.22
C LYS A 306 59.99 0.77 -7.89
N VAL A 307 59.18 0.35 -8.86
CA VAL A 307 59.37 -0.84 -9.68
C VAL A 307 58.99 -0.46 -11.12
N HIS A 308 59.68 -1.05 -12.10
CA HIS A 308 59.37 -0.99 -13.53
C HIS A 308 58.81 -2.35 -14.02
N PRO A 309 58.05 -2.39 -15.13
CA PRO A 309 57.56 -3.64 -15.71
C PRO A 309 58.66 -4.67 -15.99
N ASP A 310 59.87 -4.19 -16.30
CA ASP A 310 61.02 -5.03 -16.69
C ASP A 310 62.01 -5.27 -15.52
N SER A 311 61.70 -4.80 -14.30
CA SER A 311 62.54 -5.13 -13.15
C SER A 311 62.33 -6.58 -12.74
N SER A 312 63.37 -7.39 -12.93
CA SER A 312 63.51 -8.74 -12.38
C SER A 312 63.70 -8.73 -10.88
#